data_AF-A0A1I7AE69-F1
#
_entry.id   AF-A0A1I7AE69-F1
#
_cell.length_a   1.000
_cell.length_b   1.000
_cell.length_c   1.000
_cell.angle_alpha   90.00
_cell.angle_beta   90.00
_cell.angle_gamma   90.00
#
_symmetry.space_group_name_H-M   'P 1'
#
loop_
_entity.id
_entity.type
_entity.pdbx_description
1 polymer ?
#
loop_
_entity_poly.entity_id
_entity_poly.type
_entity_poly.pdbx_seq_one_letter_code
_entity_poly.pdbx_strand_id
1 'polypeptide(L)'
;MLKQLFMILFLVMLLATPSVASEKGAIIQMTTTLENSDTQLHFNYAENLGDGRGVTFGCIGFCTGTYDGNILVKHYTELNPNNNLAKYIPALNKIDAGPHNAAGGDGNPSLEGLSGFIKDVQSCNDPLFKTAQIDKLDELYYNPAMEIADSIGAKNALTKAFIYDMCVRHGVDGAESIIRKAGTTPKQGADENTYLGKLISLRDAKLKQEGLGDVNRDQGYKNVLNSGNVNLQTPFTFVAYGESFTIDGNLDLGEYQEEIPVEEPPEVIEPEEPEEPEITPEEPVITPEEPENTEEKDNKWHHKKYHKHGRHHKECHRHSRRC
;
A
#
# COMPACT_ATOMS: atom_id res chain seq x y z
N MET A 1 -39.76 33.34 10.87
CA MET A 1 -38.63 32.52 11.34
C MET A 1 -38.67 31.18 10.65
N LEU A 2 -37.84 30.97 9.63
CA LEU A 2 -37.55 29.63 9.11
C LEU A 2 -36.14 29.71 8.51
N LYS A 3 -35.14 29.34 9.31
CA LYS A 3 -33.74 29.24 8.86
C LYS A 3 -33.66 28.00 7.97
N GLN A 4 -33.53 28.20 6.66
CA GLN A 4 -33.15 27.11 5.75
C GLN A 4 -31.73 26.67 6.09
N LEU A 5 -31.62 25.44 6.57
CA LEU A 5 -30.36 24.77 6.83
C LEU A 5 -29.78 24.34 5.47
N PHE A 6 -28.82 25.08 4.95
CA PHE A 6 -28.03 24.65 3.80
C PHE A 6 -27.14 23.49 4.24
N MET A 7 -27.58 22.26 3.97
CA MET A 7 -26.75 21.07 4.09
C MET A 7 -25.82 21.04 2.88
N ILE A 8 -24.60 21.57 3.04
CA ILE A 8 -23.56 21.52 2.02
C ILE A 8 -23.13 20.06 1.89
N LEU A 9 -23.66 19.38 0.87
CA LEU A 9 -23.21 18.06 0.46
C LEU A 9 -21.84 18.24 -0.22
N PHE A 10 -20.75 18.03 0.53
CA PHE A 10 -19.41 17.95 -0.05
C PHE A 10 -19.34 16.68 -0.91
N LEU A 11 -19.59 16.82 -2.21
CA LEU A 11 -19.24 15.81 -3.20
C LEU A 11 -17.72 15.84 -3.36
N VAL A 12 -17.02 14.99 -2.62
CA VAL A 12 -15.59 14.74 -2.87
C VAL A 12 -15.53 13.95 -4.17
N MET A 13 -15.23 14.64 -5.28
CA MET A 13 -14.81 13.96 -6.49
C MET A 13 -13.41 13.41 -6.24
N LEU A 14 -13.29 12.10 -6.02
CA LEU A 14 -12.00 11.42 -6.11
C LEU A 14 -11.51 11.55 -7.55
N LEU A 15 -10.56 12.45 -7.78
CA LEU A 15 -9.73 12.39 -8.98
C LEU A 15 -8.70 11.28 -8.75
N ALA A 16 -8.79 10.20 -9.53
CA ALA A 16 -7.75 9.17 -9.54
C ALA A 16 -6.47 9.79 -10.12
N THR A 17 -5.53 10.15 -9.26
CA THR A 17 -4.17 10.49 -9.69
C THR A 17 -3.53 9.23 -10.29
N PRO A 18 -2.83 9.32 -11.43
CA PRO A 18 -2.10 8.18 -11.97
C PRO A 18 -1.12 7.66 -10.92
N SER A 19 -1.17 6.36 -10.65
CA SER A 19 -0.22 5.70 -9.76
C SER A 19 1.20 5.91 -10.26
N VAL A 20 2.11 6.27 -9.36
CA VAL A 20 3.54 6.39 -9.66
C VAL A 20 4.19 5.06 -9.32
N ALA A 21 5.13 4.62 -10.16
CA ALA A 21 5.88 3.38 -9.94
C ALA A 21 6.43 3.31 -8.50
N SER A 22 6.15 2.21 -7.80
CA SER A 22 6.59 1.99 -6.42
C SER A 22 7.13 0.58 -6.20
N GLU A 23 7.97 0.40 -5.16
CA GLU A 23 8.44 -0.93 -4.73
C GLU A 23 7.25 -1.85 -4.39
N LYS A 24 6.25 -1.34 -3.67
CA LYS A 24 5.02 -2.06 -3.33
C LYS A 24 4.26 -2.47 -4.60
N GLY A 25 4.11 -1.56 -5.56
CA GLY A 25 3.49 -1.85 -6.85
C GLY A 25 4.22 -2.96 -7.59
N ALA A 26 5.56 -2.91 -7.67
CA ALA A 26 6.35 -3.95 -8.33
C ALA A 26 6.24 -5.31 -7.63
N ILE A 27 6.29 -5.33 -6.30
CA ILE A 27 6.09 -6.55 -5.48
C ILE A 27 4.73 -7.18 -5.77
N ILE A 28 3.66 -6.37 -5.73
CA ILE A 28 2.30 -6.88 -5.93
C ILE A 28 2.11 -7.35 -7.37
N GLN A 29 2.57 -6.58 -8.38
CA GLN A 29 2.48 -6.96 -9.79
C GLN A 29 3.11 -8.34 -10.07
N MET A 30 4.28 -8.64 -9.47
CA MET A 30 4.91 -9.96 -9.62
C MET A 30 3.97 -11.08 -9.16
N THR A 31 3.36 -10.96 -7.98
CA THR A 31 2.38 -11.94 -7.49
C THR A 31 1.10 -11.94 -8.33
N THR A 32 0.62 -10.80 -8.79
CA THR A 32 -0.56 -10.71 -9.66
C THR A 32 -0.38 -11.50 -10.96
N THR A 33 0.83 -11.50 -11.55
CA THR A 33 1.10 -12.33 -12.74
C THR A 33 1.02 -13.83 -12.46
N LEU A 34 1.30 -14.25 -11.22
CA LEU A 34 1.25 -15.64 -10.78
C LEU A 34 -0.17 -16.09 -10.38
N GLU A 35 -1.04 -15.16 -9.98
CA GLU A 35 -2.44 -15.46 -9.64
C GLU A 35 -3.37 -15.33 -10.86
N ASN A 36 -3.17 -14.30 -11.69
CA ASN A 36 -4.14 -13.88 -12.69
C ASN A 36 -3.62 -13.86 -14.12
N SER A 37 -2.34 -14.20 -14.35
CA SER A 37 -1.67 -14.03 -15.66
C SER A 37 -1.83 -12.62 -16.23
N ASP A 38 -1.83 -11.63 -15.34
CA ASP A 38 -1.96 -10.20 -15.65
C ASP A 38 -1.07 -9.39 -14.69
N THR A 39 -0.69 -8.20 -15.09
CA THR A 39 0.04 -7.23 -14.27
C THR A 39 -0.89 -6.32 -13.46
N GLN A 40 -2.19 -6.29 -13.79
CA GLN A 40 -3.16 -5.42 -13.13
C GLN A 40 -4.08 -6.19 -12.18
N LEU A 41 -4.53 -5.51 -11.12
CA LEU A 41 -5.44 -6.08 -10.12
C LEU A 41 -6.88 -6.17 -10.65
N HIS A 42 -7.52 -7.31 -10.42
CA HIS A 42 -8.91 -7.57 -10.82
C HIS A 42 -9.84 -7.61 -9.60
N PHE A 43 -10.46 -6.48 -9.27
CA PHE A 43 -11.27 -6.36 -8.04
C PHE A 43 -12.63 -7.07 -8.11
N ASN A 44 -13.16 -7.34 -9.29
CA ASN A 44 -14.46 -7.99 -9.49
C ASN A 44 -14.35 -9.44 -9.99
N TYR A 45 -13.15 -10.04 -9.97
CA TYR A 45 -12.99 -11.46 -10.22
C TYR A 45 -13.76 -12.27 -9.16
N ALA A 46 -14.46 -13.32 -9.58
CA ALA A 46 -15.06 -14.31 -8.68
C ALA A 46 -15.35 -15.61 -9.43
N GLU A 47 -14.93 -16.74 -8.87
CA GLU A 47 -15.09 -18.08 -9.43
C GLU A 47 -15.04 -19.14 -8.33
N ASN A 48 -15.71 -20.28 -8.53
CA ASN A 48 -15.42 -21.47 -7.75
C ASN A 48 -14.49 -22.38 -8.56
N LEU A 49 -13.23 -22.44 -8.15
CA LEU A 49 -12.17 -23.20 -8.83
C LEU A 49 -12.24 -24.71 -8.58
N GLY A 50 -13.09 -25.16 -7.65
CA GLY A 50 -13.19 -26.57 -7.26
C GLY A 50 -11.99 -27.07 -6.45
N ASP A 51 -11.17 -26.17 -5.91
CA ASP A 51 -9.94 -26.46 -5.17
C ASP A 51 -10.15 -26.73 -3.66
N GLY A 52 -11.41 -26.66 -3.21
CA GLY A 52 -11.81 -26.87 -1.82
C GLY A 52 -11.93 -25.61 -0.97
N ARG A 53 -11.68 -24.41 -1.53
CA ARG A 53 -11.72 -23.13 -0.81
C ARG A 53 -13.04 -22.37 -0.97
N GLY A 54 -14.01 -22.92 -1.70
CA GLY A 54 -15.28 -22.27 -1.99
C GLY A 54 -15.18 -21.34 -3.19
N VAL A 55 -15.69 -20.12 -3.09
CA VAL A 55 -15.53 -19.09 -4.13
C VAL A 55 -14.26 -18.29 -3.86
N THR A 56 -13.36 -18.25 -4.83
CA THR A 56 -12.18 -17.36 -4.89
C THR A 56 -12.60 -16.06 -5.58
N PHE A 57 -12.27 -14.90 -5.01
CA PHE A 57 -12.70 -13.60 -5.52
C PHE A 57 -11.78 -12.44 -5.16
N GLY A 58 -11.89 -11.35 -5.91
CA GLY A 58 -11.11 -10.13 -5.71
C GLY A 58 -9.66 -10.20 -6.19
N CYS A 59 -8.91 -9.14 -5.90
CA CYS A 59 -7.62 -8.82 -6.51
C CYS A 59 -6.47 -9.79 -6.21
N ILE A 60 -6.56 -10.52 -5.10
CA ILE A 60 -5.56 -11.52 -4.65
C ILE A 60 -6.18 -12.91 -4.41
N GLY A 61 -7.45 -13.12 -4.80
CA GLY A 61 -8.12 -14.40 -4.62
C GLY A 61 -8.52 -14.72 -3.16
N PHE A 62 -9.18 -13.78 -2.49
CA PHE A 62 -9.83 -14.06 -1.20
C PHE A 62 -10.82 -15.23 -1.35
N CYS A 63 -10.95 -16.10 -0.36
CA CYS A 63 -11.88 -17.23 -0.48
C CYS A 63 -12.99 -17.25 0.58
N THR A 64 -14.19 -17.66 0.17
CA THR A 64 -15.34 -17.78 1.09
C THR A 64 -15.17 -18.89 2.12
N GLY A 65 -14.26 -19.83 1.85
CA GLY A 65 -13.98 -21.00 2.69
C GLY A 65 -12.65 -20.94 3.44
N THR A 66 -12.01 -19.77 3.53
CA THR A 66 -10.73 -19.58 4.24
C THR A 66 -10.74 -18.34 5.15
N TYR A 67 -11.92 -17.94 5.64
CA TYR A 67 -12.17 -16.80 6.55
C TYR A 67 -11.93 -15.40 5.98
N ASP A 68 -10.83 -15.19 5.26
CA ASP A 68 -10.41 -13.93 4.64
C ASP A 68 -11.49 -13.30 3.75
N GLY A 69 -12.22 -14.11 2.96
CA GLY A 69 -13.36 -13.63 2.19
C GLY A 69 -14.49 -13.05 3.05
N ASN A 70 -14.79 -13.66 4.20
CA ASN A 70 -15.78 -13.13 5.13
C ASN A 70 -15.29 -11.87 5.85
N ILE A 71 -14.00 -11.83 6.21
CA ILE A 71 -13.36 -10.63 6.78
C ILE A 71 -13.48 -9.45 5.80
N LEU A 72 -13.19 -9.67 4.52
CA LEU A 72 -13.35 -8.67 3.47
C LEU A 72 -14.80 -8.17 3.35
N VAL A 73 -15.78 -9.07 3.24
CA VAL A 73 -17.19 -8.68 3.07
C VAL A 73 -17.70 -7.90 4.30
N LYS A 74 -17.29 -8.29 5.51
CA LYS A 74 -17.60 -7.54 6.73
C LYS A 74 -16.98 -6.15 6.71
N HIS A 75 -15.70 -6.04 6.36
CA HIS A 75 -15.03 -4.75 6.29
C HIS A 75 -15.62 -3.83 5.22
N TYR A 76 -15.92 -4.35 4.03
CA TYR A 76 -16.66 -3.60 3.01
C TYR A 76 -18.03 -3.14 3.52
N THR A 77 -18.69 -3.91 4.38
CA THR A 77 -19.96 -3.52 5.02
C THR A 77 -19.79 -2.45 6.10
N GLU A 78 -18.64 -2.36 6.74
CA GLU A 78 -18.30 -1.23 7.62
C GLU A 78 -18.14 0.06 6.82
N LEU A 79 -17.47 0.00 5.66
CA LEU A 79 -17.27 1.15 4.77
C LEU A 79 -18.57 1.57 4.06
N ASN A 80 -19.37 0.60 3.61
CA ASN A 80 -20.67 0.83 2.98
C ASN A 80 -21.75 -0.11 3.56
N PRO A 81 -22.51 0.32 4.59
CA PRO A 81 -23.53 -0.52 5.23
C PRO A 81 -24.67 -0.98 4.31
N ASN A 82 -24.89 -0.33 3.17
CA ASN A 82 -25.97 -0.64 2.23
C ASN A 82 -25.50 -1.47 1.03
N ASN A 83 -24.28 -2.00 1.05
CA ASN A 83 -23.73 -2.75 -0.07
C ASN A 83 -24.47 -4.07 -0.32
N ASN A 84 -24.45 -4.54 -1.57
CA ASN A 84 -25.19 -5.75 -2.00
C ASN A 84 -24.56 -7.06 -1.45
N LEU A 85 -23.31 -7.05 -1.00
CA LEU A 85 -22.63 -8.24 -0.48
C LEU A 85 -22.95 -8.50 1.01
N ALA A 86 -23.41 -7.49 1.76
CA ALA A 86 -23.75 -7.60 3.18
C ALA A 86 -24.75 -8.74 3.48
N LYS A 87 -25.67 -9.02 2.55
CA LYS A 87 -26.67 -10.09 2.67
C LYS A 87 -26.06 -11.49 2.76
N TYR A 88 -24.80 -11.68 2.36
CA TYR A 88 -24.10 -12.96 2.40
C TYR A 88 -23.36 -13.23 3.72
N ILE A 89 -23.16 -12.21 4.57
CA ILE A 89 -22.44 -12.35 5.85
C ILE A 89 -23.01 -13.48 6.73
N PRO A 90 -24.34 -13.67 6.88
CA PRO A 90 -24.85 -14.79 7.67
C PRO A 90 -24.48 -16.17 7.11
N ALA A 91 -24.39 -16.32 5.79
CA ALA A 91 -23.95 -17.56 5.15
C ALA A 91 -22.44 -17.77 5.35
N LEU A 92 -21.64 -16.73 5.11
CA LEU A 92 -20.19 -16.77 5.32
C LEU A 92 -19.83 -17.08 6.78
N ASN A 93 -20.55 -16.52 7.77
CA ASN A 93 -20.37 -16.87 9.19
C ASN A 93 -20.63 -18.35 9.48
N LYS A 94 -21.59 -19.00 8.79
CA LYS A 94 -21.85 -20.43 8.95
C LYS A 94 -20.75 -21.28 8.32
N ILE A 95 -20.20 -20.84 7.19
CA ILE A 95 -19.07 -21.50 6.53
C ILE A 95 -17.85 -21.44 7.44
N ASP A 96 -17.50 -20.25 7.95
CA ASP A 96 -16.40 -20.05 8.90
C ASP A 96 -16.55 -20.89 10.18
N ALA A 97 -17.77 -21.03 10.70
CA ALA A 97 -18.02 -21.86 11.89
C ALA A 97 -17.98 -23.37 11.60
N GLY A 98 -17.98 -23.77 10.32
CA GLY A 98 -17.96 -25.15 9.87
C GLY A 98 -16.55 -25.76 9.84
N PRO A 99 -16.45 -27.07 9.55
CA PRO A 99 -15.16 -27.74 9.44
C PRO A 99 -14.38 -27.23 8.22
N HIS A 100 -13.10 -26.94 8.42
CA HIS A 100 -12.14 -26.60 7.38
C HIS A 100 -11.18 -27.79 7.21
N ASN A 101 -11.59 -28.77 6.40
CA ASN A 101 -10.85 -30.02 6.20
C ASN A 101 -10.50 -30.29 4.73
N ALA A 102 -10.93 -29.43 3.81
CA ALA A 102 -10.52 -29.44 2.42
C ALA A 102 -9.22 -28.64 2.24
N ALA A 103 -8.71 -28.59 1.00
CA ALA A 103 -7.55 -27.80 0.59
C ALA A 103 -6.24 -28.04 1.38
N GLY A 104 -6.15 -29.14 2.13
CA GLY A 104 -4.99 -29.44 2.99
C GLY A 104 -5.27 -29.22 4.49
N GLY A 105 -6.52 -29.02 4.87
CA GLY A 105 -6.96 -28.84 6.26
C GLY A 105 -7.25 -27.38 6.62
N ASP A 106 -7.39 -26.51 5.63
CA ASP A 106 -7.57 -25.07 5.77
C ASP A 106 -8.82 -24.54 5.03
N GLY A 107 -9.41 -25.33 4.14
CA GLY A 107 -10.55 -24.92 3.31
C GLY A 107 -11.89 -25.54 3.72
N ASN A 108 -12.96 -24.76 3.54
CA ASN A 108 -14.35 -25.21 3.56
C ASN A 108 -15.00 -25.01 2.17
N PRO A 109 -15.37 -26.08 1.44
CA PRO A 109 -15.91 -25.96 0.08
C PRO A 109 -17.39 -25.58 0.01
N SER A 110 -18.05 -25.35 1.16
CA SER A 110 -19.48 -25.08 1.20
C SER A 110 -19.87 -23.80 0.44
N LEU A 111 -20.95 -23.88 -0.33
CA LEU A 111 -21.58 -22.75 -1.02
C LEU A 111 -22.98 -22.46 -0.47
N GLU A 112 -23.35 -23.08 0.66
CA GLU A 112 -24.69 -22.96 1.21
C GLU A 112 -25.00 -21.51 1.57
N GLY A 113 -26.08 -20.96 1.01
CA GLY A 113 -26.48 -19.57 1.22
C GLY A 113 -25.71 -18.53 0.38
N LEU A 114 -24.81 -18.96 -0.51
CA LEU A 114 -24.05 -18.08 -1.41
C LEU A 114 -24.64 -18.01 -2.84
N SER A 115 -25.92 -18.33 -3.01
CA SER A 115 -26.59 -18.22 -4.30
C SER A 115 -26.54 -16.77 -4.81
N GLY A 116 -25.99 -16.58 -6.02
CA GLY A 116 -25.79 -15.26 -6.62
C GLY A 116 -24.52 -14.53 -6.21
N PHE A 117 -23.74 -15.02 -5.22
CA PHE A 117 -22.55 -14.33 -4.70
C PHE A 117 -21.55 -13.97 -5.80
N ILE A 118 -21.19 -14.94 -6.65
CA ILE A 118 -20.27 -14.73 -7.79
C ILE A 118 -20.76 -13.58 -8.68
N LYS A 119 -22.05 -13.59 -9.05
CA LYS A 119 -22.63 -12.55 -9.92
C LYS A 119 -22.59 -11.18 -9.26
N ASP A 120 -22.91 -11.12 -7.97
CA ASP A 120 -22.93 -9.87 -7.22
C ASP A 120 -21.53 -9.27 -7.10
N VAL A 121 -20.49 -10.09 -6.87
CA VAL A 121 -19.08 -9.64 -6.89
C VAL A 121 -18.69 -9.15 -8.29
N GLN A 122 -18.96 -9.93 -9.33
CA GLN A 122 -18.64 -9.57 -10.72
C GLN A 122 -19.30 -8.27 -11.18
N SER A 123 -20.48 -7.96 -10.65
CA SER A 123 -21.22 -6.72 -10.94
C SER A 123 -20.87 -5.54 -10.03
N CYS A 124 -20.00 -5.73 -9.03
CA CYS A 124 -19.66 -4.71 -8.05
C CYS A 124 -18.68 -3.69 -8.63
N ASN A 125 -19.15 -2.46 -8.84
CA ASN A 125 -18.35 -1.33 -9.30
C ASN A 125 -18.20 -0.24 -8.23
N ASP A 126 -18.48 -0.56 -6.96
CA ASP A 126 -18.35 0.39 -5.86
C ASP A 126 -16.87 0.63 -5.56
N PRO A 127 -16.35 1.88 -5.63
CA PRO A 127 -14.96 2.17 -5.29
C PRO A 127 -14.59 1.77 -3.86
N LEU A 128 -15.54 1.75 -2.91
CA LEU A 128 -15.29 1.29 -1.55
C LEU A 128 -15.04 -0.22 -1.46
N PHE A 129 -15.50 -1.01 -2.44
CA PHE A 129 -15.16 -2.43 -2.52
C PHE A 129 -13.70 -2.64 -2.90
N LYS A 130 -13.17 -1.77 -3.79
CA LYS A 130 -11.74 -1.74 -4.10
C LYS A 130 -10.93 -1.32 -2.88
N THR A 131 -11.32 -0.25 -2.18
CA THR A 131 -10.66 0.19 -0.93
C THR A 131 -10.61 -0.94 0.09
N ALA A 132 -11.75 -1.59 0.36
CA ALA A 132 -11.80 -2.71 1.30
C ALA A 132 -10.86 -3.86 0.94
N GLN A 133 -10.68 -4.14 -0.36
CA GLN A 133 -9.75 -5.17 -0.84
C GLN A 133 -8.30 -4.78 -0.64
N ILE A 134 -7.92 -3.53 -0.92
CA ILE A 134 -6.55 -3.06 -0.66
C ILE A 134 -6.26 -3.07 0.84
N ASP A 135 -7.20 -2.60 1.66
CA ASP A 135 -7.03 -2.59 3.13
C ASP A 135 -6.77 -4.00 3.66
N LYS A 136 -7.49 -5.01 3.15
CA LYS A 136 -7.30 -6.41 3.57
C LYS A 136 -6.13 -7.11 2.91
N LEU A 137 -5.73 -6.72 1.69
CA LEU A 137 -4.45 -7.13 1.11
C LEU A 137 -3.31 -6.68 2.02
N ASP A 138 -3.34 -5.41 2.45
CA ASP A 138 -2.33 -4.82 3.31
C ASP A 138 -2.31 -5.46 4.70
N GLU A 139 -3.46 -5.54 5.36
CA GLU A 139 -3.59 -6.06 6.71
C GLU A 139 -3.23 -7.55 6.81
N LEU A 140 -3.67 -8.38 5.86
CA LEU A 140 -3.57 -9.83 5.99
C LEU A 140 -2.32 -10.41 5.30
N TYR A 141 -1.75 -9.72 4.31
CA TYR A 141 -0.67 -10.27 3.49
C TYR A 141 0.56 -9.36 3.40
N TYR A 142 0.40 -8.12 2.91
CA TYR A 142 1.56 -7.26 2.65
C TYR A 142 2.28 -6.84 3.93
N ASN A 143 1.56 -6.30 4.91
CA ASN A 143 2.17 -5.84 6.16
C ASN A 143 2.82 -7.00 6.94
N PRO A 144 2.15 -8.16 7.13
CA PRO A 144 2.80 -9.33 7.73
C PRO A 144 4.05 -9.79 6.97
N ALA A 145 4.03 -9.78 5.64
CA ALA A 145 5.20 -10.13 4.83
C ALA A 145 6.38 -9.16 5.06
N MET A 146 6.10 -7.86 5.17
CA MET A 146 7.12 -6.85 5.46
C MET A 146 7.66 -7.00 6.89
N GLU A 147 6.80 -7.28 7.87
CA GLU A 147 7.22 -7.55 9.25
C GLU A 147 8.12 -8.80 9.33
N ILE A 148 7.78 -9.85 8.59
CA ILE A 148 8.62 -11.05 8.46
C ILE A 148 9.98 -10.67 7.84
N ALA A 149 9.99 -9.92 6.74
CA ALA A 149 11.21 -9.48 6.07
C ALA A 149 12.13 -8.68 7.03
N ASP A 150 11.56 -7.74 7.78
CA ASP A 150 12.27 -6.96 8.79
C ASP A 150 12.81 -7.83 9.94
N SER A 151 12.02 -8.83 10.37
CA SER A 151 12.41 -9.73 11.46
C SER A 151 13.68 -10.52 11.12
N ILE A 152 13.84 -10.91 9.85
CA ILE A 152 15.00 -11.65 9.32
C ILE A 152 16.11 -10.73 8.79
N GLY A 153 15.88 -9.42 8.75
CA GLY A 153 16.82 -8.41 8.29
C GLY A 153 17.01 -8.35 6.77
N ALA A 154 16.00 -8.76 6.00
CA ALA A 154 15.99 -8.63 4.55
C ALA A 154 15.92 -7.15 4.14
N LYS A 155 16.74 -6.76 3.15
CA LYS A 155 16.80 -5.40 2.62
C LYS A 155 16.39 -5.34 1.16
N ASN A 156 16.61 -6.42 0.41
CA ASN A 156 16.36 -6.46 -1.03
C ASN A 156 14.87 -6.54 -1.30
N ALA A 157 14.38 -5.70 -2.22
CA ALA A 157 12.99 -5.70 -2.67
C ALA A 157 12.57 -7.07 -3.25
N LEU A 158 13.48 -7.79 -3.91
CA LEU A 158 13.21 -9.14 -4.42
C LEU A 158 12.96 -10.15 -3.28
N THR A 159 13.69 -10.07 -2.17
CA THR A 159 13.45 -10.94 -1.00
C THR A 159 12.08 -10.65 -0.40
N LYS A 160 11.72 -9.36 -0.26
CA LYS A 160 10.40 -8.94 0.21
C LYS A 160 9.28 -9.44 -0.71
N ALA A 161 9.46 -9.31 -2.02
CA ALA A 161 8.53 -9.82 -3.02
C ALA A 161 8.29 -11.32 -2.86
N PHE A 162 9.37 -12.09 -2.68
CA PHE A 162 9.27 -13.53 -2.49
C PHE A 162 8.55 -13.91 -1.18
N ILE A 163 8.78 -13.17 -0.09
CA ILE A 163 8.07 -13.37 1.18
C ILE A 163 6.59 -13.03 1.03
N TYR A 164 6.25 -11.91 0.39
CA TYR A 164 4.86 -11.54 0.10
C TYR A 164 4.14 -12.64 -0.69
N ASP A 165 4.77 -13.14 -1.74
CA ASP A 165 4.22 -14.22 -2.56
C ASP A 165 4.05 -15.53 -1.80
N MET A 166 4.96 -15.84 -0.86
CA MET A 166 4.78 -16.95 0.07
C MET A 166 3.59 -16.74 0.99
N CYS A 167 3.39 -15.53 1.53
CA CYS A 167 2.25 -15.22 2.39
C CYS A 167 0.92 -15.38 1.63
N VAL A 168 0.85 -14.95 0.37
CA VAL A 168 -0.34 -15.14 -0.48
C VAL A 168 -0.60 -16.63 -0.75
N ARG A 169 0.43 -17.37 -1.20
CA ARG A 169 0.26 -18.77 -1.64
C ARG A 169 0.21 -19.81 -0.53
N HIS A 170 0.84 -19.55 0.62
CA HIS A 170 1.01 -20.51 1.72
C HIS A 170 0.42 -20.01 3.05
N GLY A 171 -0.13 -18.79 3.10
CA GLY A 171 -0.43 -18.10 4.34
C GLY A 171 0.84 -17.64 5.08
N VAL A 172 0.66 -16.78 6.07
CA VAL A 172 1.74 -16.24 6.91
C VAL A 172 2.49 -17.37 7.65
N ASP A 173 1.76 -18.30 8.27
CA ASP A 173 2.35 -19.43 8.99
C ASP A 173 3.19 -20.36 8.09
N GLY A 174 2.72 -20.57 6.85
CA GLY A 174 3.42 -21.35 5.84
C GLY A 174 4.73 -20.68 5.41
N ALA A 175 4.69 -19.37 5.16
CA ALA A 175 5.86 -18.57 4.85
C ALA A 175 6.89 -18.62 6.00
N GLU A 176 6.45 -18.38 7.24
CA GLU A 176 7.34 -18.46 8.41
C GLU A 176 7.95 -19.86 8.59
N SER A 177 7.19 -20.92 8.31
CA SER A 177 7.68 -22.31 8.38
C SER A 177 8.84 -22.55 7.41
N ILE A 178 8.73 -22.04 6.18
CA ILE A 178 9.81 -22.10 5.17
C ILE A 178 11.03 -21.28 5.64
N ILE A 179 10.80 -20.08 6.15
CA ILE A 179 11.87 -19.18 6.66
C ILE A 179 12.62 -19.81 7.84
N ARG A 180 11.91 -20.43 8.80
CA ARG A 180 12.54 -21.17 9.90
C ARG A 180 13.42 -22.31 9.40
N LYS A 181 12.98 -23.04 8.37
CA LYS A 181 13.78 -24.12 7.74
C LYS A 181 15.02 -23.59 7.01
N ALA A 182 15.02 -22.34 6.55
CA ALA A 182 16.18 -21.73 5.90
C ALA A 182 17.34 -21.45 6.87
N GLY A 183 17.09 -21.36 8.18
CA GLY A 183 18.15 -21.24 9.19
C GLY A 183 18.73 -19.83 9.27
N THR A 184 20.07 -19.71 9.30
CA THR A 184 20.79 -18.44 9.52
C THR A 184 20.30 -17.34 8.58
N THR A 185 19.74 -16.27 9.14
CA THR A 185 19.12 -15.17 8.40
C THR A 185 20.11 -14.06 8.04
N PRO A 186 19.75 -13.11 7.14
CA PRO A 186 20.56 -11.93 6.87
C PRO A 186 20.92 -11.11 8.12
N LYS A 187 19.97 -10.97 9.05
CA LYS A 187 20.20 -10.34 10.37
C LYS A 187 21.25 -11.05 11.22
N GLN A 188 21.46 -12.34 10.98
CA GLN A 188 22.48 -13.17 11.64
C GLN A 188 23.78 -13.27 10.84
N GLY A 189 23.91 -12.51 9.74
CA GLY A 189 25.13 -12.42 8.93
C GLY A 189 25.16 -13.31 7.69
N ALA A 190 24.04 -13.93 7.30
CA ALA A 190 23.97 -14.61 6.00
C ALA A 190 23.97 -13.60 4.84
N ASP A 191 24.59 -13.98 3.72
CA ASP A 191 24.41 -13.24 2.46
C ASP A 191 22.96 -13.34 2.00
N GLU A 192 22.33 -12.20 1.72
CA GLU A 192 20.88 -12.15 1.47
C GLU A 192 20.49 -12.85 0.17
N ASN A 193 21.30 -12.74 -0.89
CA ASN A 193 21.03 -13.40 -2.17
C ASN A 193 21.14 -14.93 -2.05
N THR A 194 22.14 -15.40 -1.32
CA THR A 194 22.32 -16.82 -0.98
C THR A 194 21.15 -17.33 -0.13
N TYR A 195 20.69 -16.52 0.84
CA TYR A 195 19.54 -16.86 1.68
C TYR A 195 18.24 -16.93 0.87
N LEU A 196 17.99 -15.98 -0.03
CA LEU A 196 16.85 -16.01 -0.94
C LEU A 196 16.88 -17.23 -1.86
N GLY A 197 18.03 -17.58 -2.45
CA GLY A 197 18.18 -18.80 -3.25
C GLY A 197 17.82 -20.07 -2.47
N LYS A 198 18.13 -20.10 -1.16
CA LYS A 198 17.73 -21.19 -0.26
C LYS A 198 16.22 -21.19 0.01
N LEU A 199 15.59 -20.02 0.24
CA LEU A 199 14.14 -19.92 0.39
C LEU A 199 13.40 -20.44 -0.84
N ILE A 200 13.84 -20.01 -2.03
CA ILE A 200 13.31 -20.48 -3.31
C ILE A 200 13.38 -22.01 -3.41
N SER A 201 14.54 -22.59 -3.09
CA SER A 201 14.71 -24.05 -3.15
C SER A 201 13.80 -24.81 -2.17
N LEU A 202 13.57 -24.26 -0.97
CA LEU A 202 12.66 -24.83 0.02
C LEU A 202 11.20 -24.72 -0.40
N ARG A 203 10.81 -23.60 -1.01
CA ARG A 203 9.46 -23.41 -1.53
C ARG A 203 9.19 -24.29 -2.76
N ASP A 204 10.14 -24.42 -3.70
CA ASP A 204 10.06 -25.38 -4.81
C ASP A 204 9.76 -26.81 -4.30
N ALA A 205 10.46 -27.24 -3.24
CA ALA A 205 10.24 -28.55 -2.64
C ALA A 205 8.85 -28.69 -2.02
N LYS A 206 8.35 -27.63 -1.36
CA LYS A 206 7.01 -27.57 -0.77
C LYS A 206 5.92 -27.62 -1.85
N LEU A 207 6.04 -26.83 -2.92
CA LEU A 207 5.12 -26.84 -4.06
C LEU A 207 5.04 -28.23 -4.72
N LYS A 208 6.20 -28.89 -4.89
CA LYS A 208 6.26 -30.27 -5.39
C LYS A 208 5.60 -31.27 -4.45
N GLN A 209 5.79 -31.11 -3.13
CA GLN A 209 5.18 -31.96 -2.12
C GLN A 209 3.64 -31.84 -2.11
N GLU A 210 3.12 -30.64 -2.37
CA GLU A 210 1.67 -30.39 -2.43
C GLU A 210 0.99 -31.09 -3.60
N GLY A 211 1.72 -31.30 -4.71
CA GLY A 211 1.20 -32.04 -5.86
C GLY A 211 0.09 -31.33 -6.64
N LEU A 212 -0.08 -30.00 -6.45
CA LEU A 212 -1.13 -29.19 -7.06
C LEU A 212 -0.77 -28.62 -8.45
N GLY A 213 0.31 -29.09 -9.07
CA GLY A 213 0.74 -28.68 -10.43
C GLY A 213 1.48 -27.34 -10.53
N ASP A 214 1.45 -26.53 -9.49
CA ASP A 214 2.08 -25.20 -9.41
C ASP A 214 3.60 -25.25 -9.12
N VAL A 215 4.34 -26.08 -9.84
CA VAL A 215 5.77 -26.35 -9.57
C VAL A 215 6.74 -25.37 -10.23
N ASN A 216 6.23 -24.47 -11.08
CA ASN A 216 7.02 -23.49 -11.84
C ASN A 216 6.88 -22.05 -11.33
N ARG A 217 6.11 -21.82 -10.25
CA ARG A 217 5.85 -20.49 -9.68
C ARG A 217 7.11 -19.67 -9.43
N ASP A 218 8.15 -20.33 -8.91
CA ASP A 218 9.38 -19.65 -8.46
C ASP A 218 10.36 -19.34 -9.60
N GLN A 219 10.06 -19.73 -10.85
CA GLN A 219 10.99 -19.57 -11.97
C GLN A 219 11.28 -18.09 -12.27
N GLY A 220 10.28 -17.21 -12.20
CA GLY A 220 10.46 -15.77 -12.37
C GLY A 220 11.41 -15.18 -11.33
N TYR A 221 11.25 -15.55 -10.06
CA TYR A 221 12.12 -15.09 -8.97
C TYR A 221 13.58 -15.52 -9.16
N LYS A 222 13.82 -16.76 -9.63
CA LYS A 222 15.17 -17.23 -9.99
C LYS A 222 15.79 -16.38 -11.09
N ASN A 223 15.01 -16.02 -12.11
CA ASN A 223 15.49 -15.20 -13.22
C ASN A 223 15.89 -13.79 -12.76
N VAL A 224 15.07 -13.15 -11.90
CA VAL A 224 15.37 -11.82 -11.35
C VAL A 224 16.57 -11.86 -10.39
N LEU A 225 16.71 -12.93 -9.59
CA LEU A 225 17.88 -13.11 -8.73
C LEU A 225 19.16 -13.27 -9.57
N ASN A 226 19.12 -14.07 -10.63
CA ASN A 226 20.26 -14.31 -11.51
C ASN A 226 20.67 -13.08 -12.34
N SER A 227 19.72 -12.19 -12.66
CA SER A 227 20.03 -10.93 -13.36
C SER A 227 20.70 -9.89 -12.45
N GLY A 228 20.63 -10.08 -11.13
CA GLY A 228 21.13 -9.13 -10.14
C GLY A 228 20.18 -7.97 -9.84
N ASN A 229 18.96 -7.95 -10.40
CA ASN A 229 17.97 -6.91 -10.13
C ASN A 229 17.26 -7.10 -8.78
N VAL A 230 18.04 -7.22 -7.70
CA VAL A 230 17.53 -7.53 -6.34
C VAL A 230 16.76 -6.36 -5.71
N ASN A 231 16.90 -5.16 -6.26
CA ASN A 231 16.18 -3.95 -5.85
C ASN A 231 14.95 -3.67 -6.71
N LEU A 232 14.56 -4.58 -7.62
CA LEU A 232 13.41 -4.44 -8.51
C LEU A 232 13.37 -3.09 -9.26
N GLN A 233 14.51 -2.66 -9.80
CA GLN A 233 14.58 -1.47 -10.65
C GLN A 233 13.66 -1.64 -11.85
N THR A 234 12.64 -0.79 -11.98
CA THR A 234 11.62 -0.87 -13.03
C THR A 234 11.98 -0.01 -14.26
N PRO A 235 11.50 -0.37 -15.46
CA PRO A 235 10.77 -1.61 -15.75
C PRO A 235 11.70 -2.82 -15.88
N PHE A 236 11.21 -4.02 -15.55
CA PHE A 236 11.92 -5.28 -15.80
C PHE A 236 10.97 -6.40 -16.23
N THR A 237 11.52 -7.44 -16.85
CA THR A 237 10.74 -8.62 -17.26
C THR A 237 10.64 -9.64 -16.12
N PHE A 238 9.43 -10.09 -15.84
CA PHE A 238 9.16 -11.22 -14.95
C PHE A 238 8.49 -12.37 -15.71
N VAL A 239 8.85 -13.62 -15.40
CA VAL A 239 8.31 -14.80 -16.08
C VAL A 239 7.41 -15.56 -15.12
N ALA A 240 6.12 -15.64 -15.44
CA ALA A 240 5.13 -16.46 -14.74
C ALA A 240 4.65 -17.57 -15.67
N TYR A 241 4.82 -18.82 -15.25
CA TYR A 241 4.40 -20.02 -15.99
C TYR A 241 4.84 -20.10 -17.47
N GLY A 242 5.97 -19.49 -17.82
CA GLY A 242 6.52 -19.47 -19.18
C GLY A 242 6.13 -18.24 -20.00
N GLU A 243 5.20 -17.43 -19.51
CA GLU A 243 4.81 -16.15 -20.12
C GLU A 243 5.63 -14.99 -19.52
N SER A 244 5.94 -13.99 -20.34
CA SER A 244 6.76 -12.83 -19.96
C SER A 244 5.89 -11.60 -19.76
N PHE A 245 6.04 -10.95 -18.61
CA PHE A 245 5.32 -9.76 -18.20
C PHE A 245 6.31 -8.61 -17.95
N THR A 246 5.88 -7.37 -18.24
CA THR A 246 6.64 -6.17 -17.87
C THR A 246 6.15 -5.69 -16.52
N ILE A 247 7.04 -5.67 -15.54
CA ILE A 247 6.80 -5.10 -14.21
C ILE A 247 7.33 -3.67 -14.22
N ASP A 248 6.42 -2.70 -14.12
CA ASP A 248 6.73 -1.26 -14.12
C ASP A 248 6.49 -0.61 -12.75
N GLY A 249 5.87 -1.33 -11.82
CA GLY A 249 5.51 -0.85 -10.49
C GLY A 249 4.34 0.12 -10.47
N ASN A 250 3.75 0.42 -11.63
CA ASN A 250 2.58 1.28 -11.77
C ASN A 250 1.33 0.42 -11.55
N LEU A 251 0.89 0.39 -10.30
CA LEU A 251 -0.28 -0.38 -9.88
C LEU A 251 -1.23 0.53 -9.12
N ASP A 252 -2.51 0.50 -9.49
CA ASP A 252 -3.54 1.29 -8.84
C ASP A 252 -3.94 0.68 -7.49
N LEU A 253 -3.17 1.03 -6.46
CA LEU A 253 -3.38 0.61 -5.08
C LEU A 253 -4.34 1.52 -4.30
N GLY A 254 -4.98 2.50 -4.95
CA GLY A 254 -5.86 3.44 -4.26
C GLY A 254 -5.15 4.32 -3.22
N GLU A 255 -3.83 4.48 -3.31
CA GLU A 255 -3.08 5.37 -2.42
C GLU A 255 -3.51 6.82 -2.67
N TYR A 256 -4.11 7.43 -1.65
CA TYR A 256 -4.30 8.87 -1.57
C TYR A 256 -2.92 9.53 -1.45
N GLN A 257 -2.54 10.38 -2.41
CA GLN A 257 -1.61 11.44 -2.09
C GLN A 257 -2.40 12.51 -1.34
N GLU A 258 -1.99 12.86 -0.12
CA GLU A 258 -2.39 14.15 0.46
C GLU A 258 -2.03 15.21 -0.60
N GLU A 259 -3.03 15.94 -1.09
CA GLU A 259 -2.77 17.14 -1.87
C GLU A 259 -1.93 18.05 -0.99
N ILE A 260 -0.63 18.19 -1.30
CA ILE A 260 0.16 19.29 -0.78
C ILE A 260 -0.61 20.54 -1.23
N PRO A 261 -1.11 21.38 -0.30
CA PRO A 261 -1.79 22.60 -0.70
C PRO A 261 -0.84 23.34 -1.62
N VAL A 262 -1.26 23.57 -2.85
CA VAL A 262 -0.56 24.50 -3.73
C VAL A 262 -0.65 25.82 -3.00
N GLU A 263 0.46 26.29 -2.41
CA GLU A 263 0.52 27.67 -1.93
C GLU A 263 0.15 28.52 -3.13
N GLU A 264 -0.99 29.21 -3.05
CA GLU A 264 -1.38 30.16 -4.07
C GLU A 264 -0.19 31.11 -4.26
N PRO A 265 0.27 31.33 -5.50
CA PRO A 265 1.32 32.30 -5.74
C PRO A 265 0.86 33.64 -5.12
N PRO A 266 1.74 34.37 -4.42
CA PRO A 266 1.35 35.60 -3.77
C PRO A 266 0.68 36.51 -4.79
N GLU A 267 -0.48 37.05 -4.40
CA GLU A 267 -1.26 37.99 -5.18
C GLU A 267 -0.32 39.03 -5.80
N VAL A 268 -0.26 39.05 -7.13
CA VAL A 268 0.54 40.03 -7.86
C VAL A 268 -0.13 41.36 -7.62
N ILE A 269 0.41 42.14 -6.69
CA ILE A 269 0.03 43.54 -6.53
C ILE A 269 0.49 44.24 -7.80
N GLU A 270 -0.44 44.51 -8.72
CA GLU A 270 -0.19 45.35 -9.87
C GLU A 270 0.26 46.74 -9.37
N PRO A 271 1.38 47.29 -9.88
CA PRO A 271 1.81 48.62 -9.46
C PRO A 271 0.75 49.64 -9.87
N GLU A 272 0.28 50.44 -8.91
CA GLU A 272 -0.61 51.57 -9.17
C GLU A 272 -0.01 52.47 -10.26
N GLU A 273 -0.84 52.78 -11.26
CA GLU A 273 -0.54 53.67 -12.36
C GLU A 273 -0.18 55.06 -11.79
N PRO A 274 0.96 55.68 -12.19
CA PRO A 274 1.37 56.95 -11.61
C PRO A 274 0.39 58.06 -12.01
N GLU A 275 -0.16 58.76 -11.01
CA GLU A 275 -0.99 59.95 -11.24
C GLU A 275 -0.23 61.02 -12.03
N GLU A 276 -0.90 61.58 -13.04
CA GLU A 276 -0.37 62.67 -13.87
C GLU A 276 -0.08 63.92 -13.00
N PRO A 277 1.05 64.62 -13.23
CA PRO A 277 1.46 65.73 -12.38
C PRO A 277 0.58 66.97 -12.59
N GLU A 278 0.05 67.49 -11.50
CA GLU A 278 -0.69 68.76 -11.43
C GLU A 278 0.27 69.94 -11.71
N ILE A 279 -0.06 70.75 -12.72
CA ILE A 279 0.76 71.88 -13.17
C ILE A 279 0.47 73.10 -12.29
N THR A 280 1.41 73.50 -11.44
CA THR A 280 1.38 74.78 -10.72
C THR A 280 2.38 75.78 -11.32
N PRO A 281 2.00 77.05 -11.60
CA PRO A 281 2.91 78.05 -12.16
C PRO A 281 3.95 78.56 -11.14
N GLU A 282 5.14 78.85 -11.66
CA GLU A 282 6.35 79.29 -10.97
C GLU A 282 6.25 80.66 -10.28
N GLU A 283 6.94 80.82 -9.14
CA GLU A 283 7.49 82.11 -8.68
C GLU A 283 9.01 81.99 -8.43
N PRO A 284 9.81 83.06 -8.67
CA PRO A 284 11.24 82.94 -8.91
C PRO A 284 12.14 83.17 -7.67
N VAL A 285 13.15 82.29 -7.58
CA VAL A 285 14.59 82.46 -7.25
C VAL A 285 15.02 83.50 -6.22
N ILE A 286 15.62 83.03 -5.10
CA ILE A 286 16.79 83.64 -4.44
C ILE A 286 17.71 82.52 -3.88
N THR A 287 19.00 82.54 -4.22
CA THR A 287 20.13 81.74 -3.69
C THR A 287 20.99 82.61 -2.73
N PRO A 288 22.09 82.14 -2.08
CA PRO A 288 22.63 80.81 -1.72
C PRO A 288 23.02 80.70 -0.21
N GLU A 289 23.52 79.53 0.26
CA GLU A 289 24.78 79.42 1.07
C GLU A 289 25.07 77.96 1.53
N GLU A 290 26.30 77.51 1.29
CA GLU A 290 27.04 76.36 1.85
C GLU A 290 27.64 76.75 3.23
N PRO A 291 28.42 75.89 3.93
CA PRO A 291 28.34 74.45 4.20
C PRO A 291 28.51 74.15 5.71
N GLU A 292 28.41 72.90 6.18
CA GLU A 292 29.44 72.35 7.09
C GLU A 292 29.33 70.84 7.34
N ASN A 293 30.52 70.28 7.50
CA ASN A 293 30.95 68.91 7.65
C ASN A 293 30.80 68.45 9.12
N THR A 294 30.65 67.14 9.38
CA THR A 294 31.59 66.36 10.21
C THR A 294 31.10 64.91 10.40
N GLU A 295 32.05 63.99 10.19
CA GLU A 295 32.04 62.58 10.55
C GLU A 295 31.96 62.37 12.07
N GLU A 296 31.35 61.28 12.55
CA GLU A 296 32.05 60.37 13.48
C GLU A 296 31.41 58.97 13.59
N LYS A 297 32.30 57.99 13.81
CA LYS A 297 32.11 56.55 13.99
C LYS A 297 31.58 56.26 15.39
N ASP A 298 30.89 55.13 15.62
CA ASP A 298 31.49 54.00 16.34
C ASP A 298 30.56 52.81 16.63
N ASN A 299 31.22 51.66 16.74
CA ASN A 299 30.72 50.32 16.98
C ASN A 299 30.48 50.01 18.47
N LYS A 300 29.51 49.12 18.77
CA LYS A 300 29.64 47.84 19.55
C LYS A 300 28.49 47.51 20.51
N TRP A 301 27.92 46.32 20.28
CA TRP A 301 27.69 45.19 21.21
C TRP A 301 27.29 45.44 22.69
N HIS A 302 26.20 44.81 23.17
CA HIS A 302 26.22 43.63 24.09
C HIS A 302 24.86 43.27 24.74
N HIS A 303 24.60 41.94 24.77
CA HIS A 303 24.03 41.08 25.84
C HIS A 303 22.65 41.28 26.50
N LYS A 304 21.85 40.19 26.47
CA LYS A 304 21.42 39.31 27.61
C LYS A 304 20.37 38.31 27.06
N LYS A 305 20.54 36.97 27.07
CA LYS A 305 20.58 35.92 28.12
C LYS A 305 19.30 35.70 28.95
N TYR A 306 19.00 34.40 29.12
CA TYR A 306 18.15 33.67 30.09
C TYR A 306 16.72 33.32 29.60
N HIS A 307 16.13 32.12 29.78
CA HIS A 307 16.31 31.02 30.74
C HIS A 307 15.94 29.63 30.14
N LYS A 308 16.25 28.57 30.91
CA LYS A 308 16.26 27.13 30.63
C LYS A 308 15.42 26.41 31.69
N HIS A 309 14.63 25.38 31.33
CA HIS A 309 14.18 24.18 32.12
C HIS A 309 13.26 23.36 31.18
N GLY A 310 13.40 22.05 30.86
CA GLY A 310 13.77 20.84 31.62
C GLY A 310 12.53 20.30 32.36
N ARG A 311 12.00 19.07 32.27
CA ARG A 311 12.50 17.73 31.91
C ARG A 311 11.32 16.71 31.84
N HIS A 312 11.49 15.64 31.05
CA HIS A 312 11.16 14.19 31.22
C HIS A 312 9.79 13.62 31.66
N HIS A 313 9.31 12.62 30.89
CA HIS A 313 9.00 11.20 31.28
C HIS A 313 8.68 10.41 29.97
N LYS A 314 9.34 9.35 29.49
CA LYS A 314 9.61 7.93 29.90
C LYS A 314 8.42 6.95 29.91
N GLU A 315 8.40 6.10 28.86
CA GLU A 315 8.13 4.63 28.70
C GLU A 315 7.25 3.82 29.68
N CYS A 316 6.35 3.00 29.09
CA CYS A 316 6.10 1.55 29.29
C CYS A 316 4.74 1.18 28.61
N HIS A 317 4.42 0.01 28.04
CA HIS A 317 4.69 -1.40 28.41
C HIS A 317 4.48 -2.38 27.22
N ARG A 318 5.21 -3.51 27.27
CA ARG A 318 4.92 -4.81 26.61
C ARG A 318 4.03 -5.69 27.50
N HIS A 319 3.12 -6.48 26.91
CA HIS A 319 3.01 -7.96 27.04
C HIS A 319 1.67 -8.50 26.49
N SER A 320 1.70 -9.56 25.67
CA SER A 320 1.10 -10.87 26.02
C SER A 320 1.51 -11.96 25.03
N ARG A 321 1.71 -13.17 25.56
CA ARG A 321 2.03 -14.43 24.88
C ARG A 321 0.81 -15.38 24.92
N ARG A 322 0.80 -16.33 23.97
CA ARG A 322 0.23 -17.71 24.04
C ARG A 322 -1.28 -17.89 24.25
N CYS A 323 -1.92 -18.45 23.23
CA CYS A 323 -2.53 -19.79 23.26
C CYS A 323 -2.26 -20.44 21.90
#